data_AF-R7VBI0-F1
#
_entry.id   AF-R7VBI0-F1
#
_cell.length_a   1.000
_cell.length_b   1.000
_cell.length_c   1.000
_cell.angle_alpha   90.00
_cell.angle_beta   90.00
_cell.angle_gamma   90.00
#
_symmetry.space_group_name_H-M   'P 1'
#
loop_
_entity.id
_entity.type
_entity.pdbx_description
1 polymer ?
#
loop_
_entity_poly.entity_id
_entity_poly.type
_entity_poly.pdbx_seq_one_letter_code
_entity_poly.pdbx_strand_id
1 'polypeptide(L)'
;MLASHDIHVVAITETWLSSDVMDHEIIPHHLQCYRKDHAETQPNVRGGGILFGIDIRLPSKCRSDLECNCEVLVCEINGRSASRSKIALILVYRPPSTYIVSFINMLNETLIKVSNEFSYVCLIGDFNMPNIDWNSPNTSPANSTDVEFTCMTQSYALDQLNTYPSNANGSFLDLVFANDCA
;
A
#
# COMPACT_ATOMS: atom_id res chain seq x y z
N MET A 1 -4.39 -4.53 -21.53
CA MET A 1 -4.91 -3.86 -20.33
C MET A 1 -3.85 -3.57 -19.25
N LEU A 2 -2.66 -4.18 -19.26
CA LEU A 2 -1.44 -3.52 -18.71
C LEU A 2 -0.46 -3.09 -19.82
N ALA A 3 -0.49 -3.78 -20.96
CA ALA A 3 0.43 -3.56 -22.09
C ALA A 3 0.18 -2.30 -22.95
N SER A 4 -0.83 -1.47 -22.65
CA SER A 4 -1.23 -0.33 -23.49
C SER A 4 -0.83 1.04 -22.94
N HIS A 5 -0.19 1.08 -21.78
CA HIS A 5 0.27 2.31 -21.12
C HIS A 5 1.72 2.11 -20.66
N ASP A 6 2.49 3.19 -20.57
CA ASP A 6 3.84 3.16 -19.99
C ASP A 6 3.71 3.12 -18.46
N ILE A 7 3.52 1.90 -17.95
CA ILE A 7 3.28 1.64 -16.54
C ILE A 7 4.60 1.46 -15.82
N HIS A 8 4.83 2.31 -14.80
CA HIS A 8 6.03 2.27 -13.98
C HIS A 8 5.87 1.43 -12.72
N VAL A 9 4.67 1.42 -12.14
CA VAL A 9 4.34 0.70 -10.91
C VAL A 9 2.91 0.19 -11.02
N VAL A 10 2.71 -1.08 -10.66
CA VAL A 10 1.40 -1.71 -10.45
C VAL A 10 1.33 -2.19 -9.01
N ALA A 11 0.27 -1.84 -8.30
CA ALA A 11 -0.08 -2.39 -7.00
C ALA A 11 -1.31 -3.30 -7.16
N ILE A 12 -1.25 -4.51 -6.62
CA ILE A 12 -2.34 -5.49 -6.66
C ILE A 12 -2.55 -6.04 -5.25
N THR A 13 -3.78 -5.95 -4.75
CA THR A 13 -4.24 -6.60 -3.52
C THR A 13 -5.14 -7.78 -3.86
N GLU A 14 -5.32 -8.70 -2.90
CA GLU A 14 -6.10 -9.92 -3.09
C GLU A 14 -5.66 -10.72 -4.33
N THR A 15 -4.37 -11.08 -4.39
CA THR A 15 -3.83 -11.80 -5.55
C THR A 15 -4.26 -13.28 -5.57
N TRP A 16 -4.54 -13.87 -4.41
CA TRP A 16 -4.83 -15.31 -4.24
C TRP A 16 -3.73 -16.23 -4.80
N LEU A 17 -2.51 -15.71 -4.95
CA LEU A 17 -1.39 -16.45 -5.49
C LEU A 17 -0.77 -17.37 -4.45
N SER A 18 -0.09 -18.39 -4.96
CA SER A 18 0.72 -19.33 -4.19
C SER A 18 2.10 -19.48 -4.85
N SER A 19 3.03 -20.10 -4.13
CA SER A 19 4.39 -20.37 -4.60
C SER A 19 4.46 -21.19 -5.89
N ASP A 20 3.36 -21.85 -6.27
CA ASP A 20 3.26 -22.64 -7.50
C ASP A 20 3.09 -21.78 -8.76
N VAL A 21 2.70 -20.50 -8.61
CA VAL A 21 2.54 -19.56 -9.73
C VAL A 21 3.80 -18.72 -9.87
N MET A 22 4.46 -18.78 -11.03
CA MET A 22 5.69 -18.04 -11.29
C MET A 22 5.38 -16.58 -11.64
N ASP A 23 6.28 -15.66 -11.26
CA ASP A 23 6.08 -14.22 -11.50
C ASP A 23 5.86 -13.85 -12.97
N HIS A 24 6.53 -14.55 -13.89
CA HIS A 24 6.40 -14.29 -15.33
C HIS A 24 5.05 -14.74 -15.93
N GLU A 25 4.25 -15.52 -15.19
CA GLU A 25 2.90 -15.89 -15.61
C GLU A 25 1.89 -14.75 -15.38
N ILE A 26 2.19 -13.86 -14.44
CA ILE A 26 1.26 -12.85 -13.92
C ILE A 26 1.69 -11.41 -14.20
N ILE A 27 3.01 -11.16 -14.33
CA ILE A 27 3.57 -9.83 -14.50
C ILE A 27 4.39 -9.76 -15.79
N PRO A 28 4.23 -8.70 -16.62
CA PRO A 28 5.03 -8.50 -17.82
C PRO A 28 6.54 -8.45 -17.53
N HIS A 29 7.36 -8.96 -18.45
CA HIS A 29 8.83 -9.02 -18.29
C HIS A 29 9.54 -7.68 -18.03
N HIS A 30 8.92 -6.54 -18.33
CA HIS A 30 9.49 -5.22 -18.05
C HIS A 30 9.23 -4.73 -16.61
N LEU A 31 8.45 -5.47 -15.82
CA LEU A 31 8.17 -5.19 -14.42
C LEU A 31 8.82 -6.28 -13.55
N GLN A 32 9.56 -5.85 -12.53
CA GLN A 32 10.03 -6.70 -11.45
C GLN A 32 8.92 -6.93 -10.44
N CYS A 33 8.68 -8.20 -10.12
CA CYS A 33 7.68 -8.62 -9.13
C CYS A 33 8.28 -8.58 -7.71
N TYR A 34 7.57 -7.93 -6.79
CA TYR A 34 7.71 -8.09 -5.35
C TYR A 34 6.35 -8.48 -4.82
N ARG A 35 6.22 -9.64 -4.16
CA ARG A 35 4.91 -10.11 -3.69
C ARG A 35 5.02 -10.83 -2.36
N LYS A 36 3.89 -10.92 -1.67
CA LYS A 36 3.66 -11.85 -0.57
C LYS A 36 2.44 -12.67 -0.93
N ASP A 37 2.61 -13.99 -0.93
CA ASP A 37 1.56 -14.91 -1.30
C ASP A 37 0.58 -15.12 -0.15
N HIS A 38 -0.64 -15.52 -0.50
CA HIS A 38 -1.73 -15.72 0.46
C HIS A 38 -1.33 -16.65 1.62
N ALA A 39 -0.60 -17.72 1.31
CA ALA A 39 -0.15 -18.70 2.29
C ALA A 39 0.87 -18.13 3.29
N GLU A 40 1.61 -17.09 2.92
CA GLU A 40 2.61 -16.45 3.78
C GLU A 40 1.98 -15.44 4.73
N THR A 41 0.91 -14.78 4.28
CA THR A 41 0.31 -13.69 5.02
C THR A 41 -0.84 -14.16 5.90
N GLN A 42 -1.74 -14.99 5.37
CA GLN A 42 -2.94 -15.46 6.07
C GLN A 42 -3.37 -16.88 5.66
N PRO A 43 -2.58 -17.92 5.99
CA PRO A 43 -2.81 -19.29 5.50
C PRO A 43 -4.17 -19.89 5.91
N ASN A 44 -4.80 -19.37 6.98
CA ASN A 44 -6.05 -19.89 7.53
C ASN A 44 -7.26 -18.97 7.30
N VAL A 45 -7.09 -17.86 6.59
CA VAL A 45 -8.17 -16.90 6.31
C VAL A 45 -8.41 -16.88 4.81
N ARG A 46 -9.67 -16.65 4.42
CA ARG A 46 -10.04 -16.53 3.01
C ARG A 46 -9.57 -15.18 2.45
N GLY A 47 -8.83 -15.22 1.34
CA GLY A 47 -8.35 -14.01 0.64
C GLY A 47 -7.04 -13.48 1.19
N GLY A 48 -6.43 -12.55 0.46
CA GLY A 48 -5.12 -11.99 0.77
C GLY A 48 -4.13 -12.14 -0.38
N GLY A 49 -2.87 -11.89 -0.05
CA GLY A 49 -1.78 -11.77 -1.01
C GLY A 49 -1.72 -10.36 -1.62
N ILE A 50 -0.51 -9.85 -1.74
CA ILE A 50 -0.22 -8.50 -2.25
C ILE A 50 0.97 -8.53 -3.19
N LEU A 51 0.97 -7.66 -4.19
CA LEU A 51 2.01 -7.61 -5.21
C LEU A 51 2.27 -6.18 -5.68
N PHE A 52 3.55 -5.83 -5.75
CA PHE A 52 4.07 -4.75 -6.57
C PHE A 52 4.72 -5.29 -7.84
N GLY A 53 4.36 -4.72 -8.99
CA GLY A 53 5.14 -4.82 -10.23
C GLY A 53 5.81 -3.48 -10.49
N ILE A 54 7.14 -3.40 -10.39
CA ILE A 54 7.91 -2.15 -10.55
C ILE A 54 8.77 -2.25 -11.80
N ASP A 55 8.70 -1.26 -12.68
CA ASP A 55 9.49 -1.19 -13.90
C ASP A 55 10.99 -1.37 -13.62
N ILE A 56 11.63 -2.31 -14.32
CA ILE A 56 13.05 -2.64 -14.16
C ILE A 56 13.97 -1.45 -14.42
N ARG A 57 13.49 -0.42 -15.14
CA ARG A 57 14.22 0.83 -15.36
C ARG A 57 14.28 1.70 -14.10
N LEU A 58 13.49 1.40 -13.07
CA LEU A 58 13.50 2.06 -11.76
C LEU A 58 14.25 1.16 -10.76
N PRO A 59 15.47 1.55 -10.32
CA PRO A 59 16.20 0.75 -9.35
C PRO A 59 15.41 0.65 -8.05
N SER A 60 14.97 -0.57 -7.73
CA SER A 60 14.10 -0.84 -6.59
C SER A 60 14.60 -2.02 -5.78
N LYS A 61 14.17 -2.10 -4.52
CA LYS A 61 14.38 -3.27 -3.65
C LYS A 61 13.27 -3.38 -2.61
N CYS A 62 12.96 -4.59 -2.20
CA CYS A 62 12.10 -4.84 -1.04
C CYS A 62 12.83 -4.44 0.27
N ARG A 63 12.08 -3.91 1.23
CA ARG A 63 12.53 -3.48 2.57
C ARG A 63 11.75 -4.22 3.65
N SER A 64 11.93 -5.54 3.69
CA SER A 64 11.28 -6.42 4.67
C SER A 64 11.59 -6.06 6.13
N ASP A 65 12.68 -5.33 6.38
CA ASP A 65 13.03 -4.81 7.71
C ASP A 65 12.09 -3.68 8.20
N LEU A 66 11.39 -3.01 7.27
CA LEU A 66 10.43 -1.94 7.56
C LEU A 66 8.98 -2.45 7.68
N GLU A 67 8.72 -3.68 7.24
CA GLU A 67 7.40 -4.28 7.26
C GLU A 67 6.97 -4.66 8.68
N CYS A 68 5.66 -4.69 8.90
CA CYS A 68 5.02 -5.23 10.09
C CYS A 68 4.38 -6.59 9.78
N ASN A 69 3.78 -7.22 10.79
CA ASN A 69 3.14 -8.54 10.64
C ASN A 69 1.74 -8.49 9.98
N CYS A 70 1.38 -7.36 9.37
CA CYS A 70 0.20 -7.24 8.50
C CYS A 70 0.55 -7.58 7.04
N GLU A 71 -0.47 -7.61 6.19
CA GLU A 71 -0.31 -7.59 4.74
C GLU A 71 0.16 -6.21 4.25
N VAL A 72 1.45 -5.98 4.50
CA VAL A 72 2.18 -4.78 4.11
C VAL A 72 3.43 -5.21 3.35
N LEU A 73 3.67 -4.60 2.20
CA LEU A 73 4.89 -4.78 1.39
C LEU A 73 5.55 -3.42 1.20
N VAL A 74 6.82 -3.29 1.59
CA VAL A 74 7.56 -2.03 1.48
C VAL A 74 8.65 -2.17 0.42
N CYS A 75 8.61 -1.31 -0.60
CA CYS A 75 9.63 -1.22 -1.63
C CYS A 75 10.29 0.17 -1.61
N GLU A 76 11.61 0.20 -1.68
CA GLU A 76 12.39 1.42 -1.89
C GLU A 76 12.61 1.61 -3.39
N ILE A 77 12.25 2.78 -3.92
CA ILE A 77 12.66 3.24 -5.26
C ILE A 77 13.78 4.26 -5.09
N ASN A 78 14.93 3.98 -5.72
CA ASN A 78 16.06 4.88 -5.75
C ASN A 78 15.95 5.83 -6.94
N GLY A 79 16.20 7.12 -6.68
CA GLY A 79 16.43 8.08 -7.75
C GLY A 79 17.63 7.68 -8.60
N ARG A 80 17.56 7.89 -9.91
CA ARG A 80 18.65 7.56 -10.86
C ARG A 80 19.94 8.37 -10.66
N SER A 81 19.96 9.34 -9.75
CA SER A 81 21.12 10.16 -9.40
C SER A 81 21.32 10.13 -7.90
N ALA A 82 22.57 10.15 -7.44
CA ALA A 82 22.93 10.26 -6.02
C ALA A 82 22.33 11.51 -5.33
N SER A 83 21.92 12.50 -6.11
CA SER A 83 21.28 13.73 -5.64
C SER A 83 19.75 13.65 -5.53
N ARG A 84 19.12 12.53 -5.96
CA ARG A 84 17.67 12.35 -5.86
C ARG A 84 17.32 11.54 -4.63
N SER A 85 16.34 12.03 -3.89
CA SER A 85 15.80 11.40 -2.71
C SER A 85 15.15 10.05 -3.02
N LYS A 86 15.17 9.17 -2.02
CA LYS A 86 14.55 7.85 -2.08
C LYS A 86 13.07 7.96 -1.81
N ILE A 87 12.28 7.09 -2.46
CA ILE A 87 10.84 6.98 -2.25
C ILE A 87 10.56 5.62 -1.61
N ALA A 88 9.79 5.62 -0.53
CA ALA A 88 9.19 4.40 0.01
C ALA A 88 7.80 4.21 -0.61
N LEU A 89 7.60 3.08 -1.30
CA LEU A 89 6.28 2.59 -1.69
C LEU A 89 5.81 1.57 -0.65
N ILE A 90 4.63 1.77 -0.10
CA ILE A 90 4.02 0.89 0.89
C ILE A 90 2.70 0.39 0.31
N LEU A 91 2.63 -0.90 -0.03
CA LEU A 91 1.38 -1.55 -0.42
C LEU A 91 0.75 -2.17 0.81
N VAL A 92 -0.53 -1.89 1.01
CA VAL A 92 -1.29 -2.39 2.15
C VAL A 92 -2.55 -3.10 1.68
N TYR A 93 -2.84 -4.24 2.29
CA TYR A 93 -4.18 -4.82 2.27
C TYR A 93 -4.65 -5.03 3.70
N ARG A 94 -5.84 -4.52 4.02
CA ARG A 94 -6.52 -4.81 5.28
C ARG A 94 -7.76 -5.66 4.96
N PRO A 95 -7.75 -6.96 5.30
CA PRO A 95 -8.97 -7.74 5.23
C PRO A 95 -10.07 -7.15 6.11
N PRO A 96 -11.36 -7.30 5.72
CA PRO A 96 -12.48 -6.72 6.45
C PRO A 96 -12.60 -7.28 7.86
N SER A 97 -12.15 -8.53 8.07
CA SER A 97 -12.14 -9.21 9.37
C SER A 97 -11.04 -8.74 10.32
N THR A 98 -10.05 -7.99 9.84
CA THR A 98 -8.93 -7.52 10.68
C THR A 98 -9.41 -6.45 11.63
N TYR A 99 -9.13 -6.61 12.93
CA TYR A 99 -9.49 -5.60 13.92
C TYR A 99 -8.76 -4.28 13.66
N ILE A 100 -9.54 -3.20 13.54
CA ILE A 100 -9.06 -1.89 13.05
C ILE A 100 -7.94 -1.31 13.92
N VAL A 101 -8.05 -1.37 15.26
CA VAL A 101 -7.03 -0.86 16.19
C VAL A 101 -5.69 -1.58 15.98
N SER A 102 -5.73 -2.92 15.88
CA SER A 102 -4.52 -3.73 15.69
C SER A 102 -3.85 -3.39 14.37
N PHE A 103 -4.63 -3.22 13.31
CA PHE A 103 -4.11 -2.79 12.01
C PHE A 103 -3.45 -1.41 12.06
N ILE A 104 -4.12 -0.42 12.65
CA ILE A 104 -3.58 0.95 12.78
C ILE A 104 -2.25 0.93 13.54
N ASN A 105 -2.18 0.22 14.67
CA ASN A 105 -0.97 0.11 15.46
C ASN A 105 0.20 -0.52 14.67
N MET A 106 -0.06 -1.63 13.97
CA MET A 106 0.97 -2.31 13.18
C MET A 106 1.41 -1.49 11.97
N LEU A 107 0.48 -0.80 11.29
CA LEU A 107 0.84 0.09 10.18
C LEU A 107 1.65 1.29 10.68
N ASN A 108 1.30 1.84 11.85
CA ASN A 108 2.05 2.92 12.49
C ASN A 108 3.50 2.50 12.79
N GLU A 109 3.75 1.26 13.22
CA GLU A 109 5.12 0.75 13.40
C GLU A 109 5.94 0.82 12.11
N THR A 110 5.34 0.44 10.97
CA THR A 110 5.97 0.57 9.65
C THR A 110 6.21 2.04 9.31
N LEU A 111 5.21 2.91 9.51
CA LEU A 111 5.33 4.33 9.20
C LEU A 111 6.41 5.04 10.03
N ILE A 112 6.57 4.71 11.31
CA ILE A 112 7.66 5.22 12.16
C ILE A 112 9.02 4.87 11.54
N LYS A 113 9.23 3.61 11.16
CA LYS A 113 10.51 3.16 10.58
C LYS A 113 10.75 3.84 9.24
N VAL A 114 9.74 3.90 8.37
CA VAL A 114 9.83 4.53 7.05
C VAL A 114 10.11 6.02 7.17
N SER A 115 9.40 6.76 8.03
CA SER A 115 9.57 8.21 8.17
C SER A 115 10.96 8.60 8.71
N ASN A 116 11.64 7.68 9.40
CA ASN A 116 13.02 7.91 9.86
C ASN A 116 14.07 7.79 8.75
N GLU A 117 13.74 7.09 7.66
CA GLU A 117 14.67 6.81 6.55
C GLU A 117 14.33 7.52 5.25
N PHE A 118 13.05 7.85 5.03
CA PHE A 118 12.53 8.34 3.77
C PHE A 118 11.83 9.68 3.94
N SER A 119 12.22 10.64 3.11
CA SER A 119 11.51 11.92 3.00
C SER A 119 10.24 11.80 2.15
N TYR A 120 10.23 10.88 1.18
CA TYR A 120 9.10 10.67 0.28
C TYR A 120 8.48 9.29 0.50
N VAL A 121 7.19 9.28 0.79
CA VAL A 121 6.42 8.10 1.14
C VAL A 121 5.14 8.10 0.31
N CYS A 122 4.86 6.96 -0.32
CA CYS A 122 3.60 6.68 -0.98
C CYS A 122 2.99 5.43 -0.34
N LEU A 123 1.81 5.58 0.22
CA LEU A 123 1.04 4.53 0.87
C LEU A 123 -0.18 4.23 0.00
N ILE A 124 -0.32 3.00 -0.48
CA ILE A 124 -1.36 2.61 -1.42
C ILE A 124 -1.95 1.25 -1.07
N GLY A 125 -3.22 1.05 -1.40
CA GLY A 125 -3.84 -0.27 -1.42
C GLY A 125 -5.28 -0.25 -0.94
N ASP A 126 -5.78 -1.42 -0.55
CA ASP A 126 -7.15 -1.60 -0.09
C ASP A 126 -7.19 -1.66 1.44
N PHE A 127 -7.78 -0.63 2.04
CA PHE A 127 -7.88 -0.46 3.48
C PHE A 127 -9.16 -1.06 4.06
N ASN A 128 -10.15 -1.34 3.21
CA ASN A 128 -11.45 -1.88 3.60
C ASN A 128 -12.07 -1.20 4.83
N MET A 129 -12.03 0.14 4.86
CA MET A 129 -12.55 0.99 5.93
C MET A 129 -13.79 1.76 5.44
N PRO A 130 -14.94 1.09 5.27
CA PRO A 130 -16.13 1.69 4.68
C PRO A 130 -16.82 2.72 5.58
N ASN A 131 -16.46 2.79 6.86
CA ASN A 131 -17.09 3.68 7.84
C ASN A 131 -16.55 5.11 7.77
N ILE A 132 -15.39 5.33 7.13
CA ILE A 132 -14.80 6.66 6.96
C ILE A 132 -15.41 7.28 5.70
N ASP A 133 -15.88 8.52 5.81
CA ASP A 133 -16.23 9.30 4.63
C ASP A 133 -14.95 9.84 3.98
N TRP A 134 -14.41 9.09 3.02
CA TRP A 134 -13.19 9.44 2.30
C TRP A 134 -13.35 10.64 1.33
N ASN A 135 -14.57 11.16 1.13
CA ASN A 135 -14.74 12.45 0.47
C ASN A 135 -14.48 13.63 1.42
N SER A 136 -14.64 13.41 2.72
CA SER A 136 -14.46 14.40 3.77
C SER A 136 -13.94 13.73 5.05
N PRO A 137 -12.71 13.17 5.02
CA PRO A 137 -12.20 12.32 6.10
C PRO A 137 -12.12 13.06 7.45
N ASN A 138 -12.06 14.40 7.41
CA ASN A 138 -11.99 15.28 8.59
C ASN A 138 -13.35 15.55 9.26
N THR A 139 -14.47 15.17 8.65
CA THR A 139 -15.82 15.44 9.19
C THR A 139 -16.43 14.25 9.93
N SER A 140 -15.72 13.11 9.96
CA SER A 140 -16.15 11.93 10.71
C SER A 140 -16.18 12.25 12.22
N PRO A 141 -17.17 11.74 12.99
CA PRO A 141 -17.25 12.02 14.41
C PRO A 141 -15.96 11.54 15.11
N ALA A 142 -15.31 12.47 15.82
CA ALA A 142 -13.99 12.33 16.46
C ALA A 142 -13.86 11.16 17.47
N ASN A 143 -14.95 10.46 17.78
CA ASN A 143 -15.01 9.39 18.78
C ASN A 143 -15.03 7.98 18.18
N SER A 144 -14.80 7.82 16.87
CA SER A 144 -14.71 6.49 16.24
C SER A 144 -13.25 6.06 16.09
N THR A 145 -12.97 4.77 16.31
CA THR A 145 -11.64 4.17 16.08
C THR A 145 -11.15 4.38 14.64
N ASP A 146 -12.08 4.51 13.70
CA ASP A 146 -11.79 4.81 12.30
C ASP A 146 -11.09 6.19 12.12
N VAL A 147 -11.34 7.17 13.00
CA VAL A 147 -10.65 8.47 13.00
C VAL A 147 -9.18 8.36 13.44
N GLU A 148 -8.82 7.34 14.22
CA GLU A 148 -7.40 7.15 14.60
C GLU A 148 -6.53 6.92 13.36
N PHE A 149 -7.06 6.31 12.30
CA PHE A 149 -6.34 6.14 11.05
C PHE A 149 -6.08 7.49 10.35
N THR A 150 -7.09 8.36 10.27
CA THR A 150 -6.93 9.68 9.62
C THR A 150 -6.01 10.59 10.42
N CYS A 151 -6.06 10.54 11.75
CA CYS A 151 -5.09 11.23 12.60
C CYS A 151 -3.67 10.69 12.41
N MET A 152 -3.51 9.37 12.28
CA MET A 152 -2.21 8.76 12.00
C MET A 152 -1.66 9.25 10.66
N THR A 153 -2.42 9.18 9.56
CA THR A 153 -1.93 9.64 8.24
C THR A 153 -1.57 11.12 8.26
N GLN A 154 -2.38 11.98 8.89
CA GLN A 154 -2.09 13.40 9.08
C GLN A 154 -0.78 13.65 9.83
N SER A 155 -0.50 12.85 10.87
CA SER A 155 0.75 12.98 11.66
C SER A 155 2.01 12.73 10.84
N TYR A 156 1.90 11.96 9.74
CA TYR A 156 2.98 11.71 8.78
C TYR A 156 2.90 12.59 7.52
N ALA A 157 2.03 13.61 7.52
CA ALA A 157 1.75 14.45 6.36
C ALA A 157 1.36 13.65 5.10
N LEU A 158 0.66 12.53 5.28
CA LEU A 158 0.17 11.69 4.20
C LEU A 158 -1.22 12.19 3.75
N ASP A 159 -1.25 12.88 2.62
CA ASP A 159 -2.46 13.42 2.02
C ASP A 159 -3.07 12.42 1.03
N GLN A 160 -4.40 12.25 1.07
CA GLN A 160 -5.13 11.40 0.13
C GLN A 160 -5.08 12.01 -1.29
N LEU A 161 -4.67 11.22 -2.27
CA LEU A 161 -4.51 11.63 -3.67
C LEU A 161 -5.69 11.25 -4.57
N ASN A 162 -6.31 10.08 -4.34
CA ASN A 162 -7.43 9.65 -5.16
C ASN A 162 -8.73 10.32 -4.69
N THR A 163 -9.41 10.98 -5.62
CA THR A 163 -10.63 11.76 -5.38
C THR A 163 -11.89 11.13 -5.94
N TYR A 164 -11.77 9.94 -6.55
CA TYR A 164 -12.89 9.18 -7.09
C TYR A 164 -12.99 7.81 -6.41
N PRO A 165 -14.23 7.33 -6.13
CA PRO A 165 -14.44 6.01 -5.59
C PRO A 165 -13.84 4.92 -6.46
N SER A 166 -13.31 3.88 -5.83
CA SER A 166 -12.57 2.82 -6.51
C SER A 166 -13.45 1.63 -6.91
N ASN A 167 -14.69 1.56 -6.42
CA ASN A 167 -15.63 0.48 -6.77
C ASN A 167 -16.93 0.96 -7.42
N ALA A 168 -17.63 0.02 -8.05
CA ALA A 168 -18.89 0.27 -8.75
C ALA A 168 -20.02 0.79 -7.85
N ASN A 169 -19.88 0.63 -6.52
CA ASN A 169 -20.86 1.08 -5.53
C ASN A 169 -20.60 2.50 -5.04
N GLY A 170 -19.56 3.18 -5.56
CA GLY A 170 -19.25 4.54 -5.18
C GLY A 170 -18.58 4.69 -3.82
N SER A 171 -17.99 3.62 -3.26
CA SER A 171 -17.19 3.71 -2.03
C SER A 171 -15.70 3.73 -2.30
N PHE A 172 -14.95 4.40 -1.42
CA PHE A 172 -13.49 4.40 -1.39
C PHE A 172 -13.04 3.29 -0.44
N LEU A 173 -12.50 2.21 -1.00
CA LEU A 173 -11.81 1.16 -0.24
C LEU A 173 -10.33 1.18 -0.57
N ASP A 174 -10.03 1.41 -1.85
CA ASP A 174 -8.70 1.66 -2.35
C ASP A 174 -8.33 3.13 -2.16
N LEU A 175 -7.21 3.36 -1.49
CA LEU A 175 -6.71 4.70 -1.18
C LEU A 175 -5.26 4.82 -1.60
N VAL A 176 -4.90 6.03 -2.01
CA VAL A 176 -3.53 6.43 -2.30
C VAL A 176 -3.25 7.64 -1.44
N PHE A 177 -2.23 7.55 -0.60
CA PHE A 177 -1.70 8.65 0.18
C PHE A 177 -0.24 8.90 -0.21
N ALA A 178 0.19 10.15 -0.14
CA ALA A 178 1.60 10.49 -0.19
C ALA A 178 1.92 11.75 0.59
N ASN A 179 3.17 11.90 1.00
CA ASN A 179 3.65 13.16 1.55
C ASN A 179 4.34 14.01 0.48
N ASP A 180 4.33 15.33 0.69
CA ASP A 180 5.02 16.31 -0.16
C ASP A 180 4.64 16.25 -1.65
N CYS A 181 3.34 16.42 -1.93
CA CYS A 181 2.80 16.49 -3.31
C CYS A 181 2.82 17.91 -3.91
N ALA A 182 3.62 18.83 -3.35
CA ALA A 182 3.69 20.24 -3.72
C ALA A 182 4.86 20.57 -4.66
#